data_AF-A0A820HXG8-F1
#
_entry.id   AF-A0A820HXG8-F1
#
_cell.length_a   1.000
_cell.length_b   1.000
_cell.length_c   1.000
_cell.angle_alpha   90.00
_cell.angle_beta   90.00
_cell.angle_gamma   90.00
#
_symmetry.space_group_name_H-M   'P 1'
#
loop_
_entity.id
_entity.type
_entity.pdbx_description
1 polymer ?
#
loop_
_entity_poly.entity_id
_entity_poly.type
_entity_poly.pdbx_seq_one_letter_code
_entity_poly.pdbx_strand_id
1 'polypeptide(L)'
;SIISQLVSKSATFDKKTVFSQQKYLNKKKKKYIQIYRAWKPSIRLLCQAYTHDLQKIMYLRRDTLAMLLSLSNVNHGSNIAIVESCQGLILASAIQRCAGGDGLIFNLTPAGEHNSTSPCCDFMDFSSESTANVYTIPIENIGDTNAVERVNQVKPKQEEPTEKSLQALARRQRRFDGLQLFEKTKLNSLIIASKYDSLSILQHLVDYLAISSHFVVYSQSIQTLLECYQFLKKHGGTIHVEVADSW
;
A
#
# COMPACT_ATOMS: atom_id res chain seq x y z
N SER A 1 -17.56 4.45 -42.45
CA SER A 1 -16.82 3.75 -41.37
C SER A 1 -16.52 2.32 -41.81
N ILE A 2 -15.35 1.78 -41.44
CA ILE A 2 -14.94 0.37 -41.71
C ILE A 2 -16.03 -0.61 -41.24
N ILE A 3 -16.68 -0.31 -40.11
CA ILE A 3 -17.74 -1.14 -39.55
C ILE A 3 -18.96 -1.18 -40.48
N SER A 4 -19.37 -0.03 -41.05
CA SER A 4 -20.49 0.04 -41.99
C SER A 4 -20.24 -0.81 -43.24
N GLN A 5 -19.01 -0.81 -43.76
CA GLN A 5 -18.62 -1.65 -44.90
C GLN A 5 -18.59 -3.15 -44.54
N LEU A 6 -18.23 -3.51 -43.31
CA LEU A 6 -18.27 -4.90 -42.82
C LEU A 6 -19.69 -5.40 -42.56
N VAL A 7 -20.64 -4.49 -42.32
CA VAL A 7 -22.07 -4.81 -42.21
C VAL A 7 -22.64 -5.01 -43.62
N SER A 8 -22.41 -4.07 -44.54
CA SER A 8 -22.95 -4.14 -45.91
C SER A 8 -22.45 -5.35 -46.70
N LYS A 9 -21.25 -5.86 -46.39
CA LYS A 9 -20.68 -7.08 -47.01
C LYS A 9 -21.09 -8.39 -46.32
N SER A 10 -21.89 -8.35 -45.25
CA SER A 10 -22.24 -9.54 -44.48
C SER A 10 -23.59 -10.12 -44.91
N ALA A 11 -23.56 -11.23 -45.65
CA ALA A 11 -24.76 -11.92 -46.14
C ALA A 11 -25.69 -12.48 -45.05
N THR A 12 -25.22 -12.57 -43.79
CA THR A 12 -25.98 -13.13 -42.66
C THR A 12 -26.39 -12.11 -41.64
N PHE A 13 -25.99 -10.83 -41.78
CA PHE A 13 -26.24 -9.83 -40.75
C PHE A 13 -27.73 -9.52 -40.60
N ASP A 14 -28.45 -9.35 -41.70
CA ASP A 14 -29.87 -9.01 -41.69
C ASP A 14 -30.77 -10.16 -41.19
N LYS A 15 -30.29 -11.41 -41.33
CA LYS A 15 -30.99 -12.62 -40.84
C LYS A 15 -30.81 -12.86 -39.34
N LYS A 16 -29.96 -12.07 -38.67
CA LYS A 16 -29.68 -12.23 -37.24
C LYS A 16 -30.74 -11.54 -36.39
N THR A 17 -30.94 -12.07 -35.19
CA THR A 17 -31.71 -11.39 -34.15
C THR A 17 -31.07 -10.05 -33.80
N VAL A 18 -31.88 -9.11 -33.30
CA VAL A 18 -31.42 -7.76 -32.89
C VAL A 18 -30.25 -7.86 -31.89
N PHE A 19 -30.33 -8.76 -30.90
CA PHE A 19 -29.24 -9.00 -29.96
C PHE A 19 -27.95 -9.50 -30.62
N SER A 20 -28.08 -10.37 -31.63
CA SER A 20 -26.94 -10.90 -32.38
C SER A 20 -26.30 -9.85 -33.28
N GLN A 21 -27.09 -8.95 -33.86
CA GLN A 21 -26.62 -7.78 -34.61
C GLN A 21 -25.87 -6.82 -33.69
N GLN A 22 -26.44 -6.46 -32.54
CA GLN A 22 -25.80 -5.58 -31.56
C GLN A 22 -24.48 -6.18 -31.03
N LYS A 23 -24.44 -7.49 -30.73
CA LYS A 23 -23.23 -8.22 -30.33
C LYS A 23 -22.15 -8.17 -31.42
N TYR A 24 -22.54 -8.34 -32.69
CA TYR A 24 -21.62 -8.21 -33.82
C TYR A 24 -21.06 -6.80 -33.93
N LEU A 25 -21.91 -5.77 -33.88
CA LEU A 25 -21.49 -4.37 -33.91
C LEU A 25 -20.54 -4.05 -32.75
N ASN A 26 -20.85 -4.45 -31.52
CA ASN A 26 -19.98 -4.25 -30.36
C ASN A 26 -18.61 -4.92 -30.53
N LYS A 27 -18.57 -6.15 -31.07
CA LYS A 27 -17.32 -6.84 -31.39
C LYS A 27 -16.50 -6.08 -32.44
N LYS A 28 -17.14 -5.55 -33.49
CA LYS A 28 -16.48 -4.76 -34.53
C LYS A 28 -16.01 -3.41 -34.00
N LYS A 29 -16.83 -2.70 -33.21
CA LYS A 29 -16.43 -1.47 -32.51
C LYS A 29 -15.21 -1.71 -31.63
N LYS A 30 -15.20 -2.75 -30.80
CA LYS A 30 -14.06 -3.11 -29.95
C LYS A 30 -12.77 -3.40 -30.74
N LYS A 31 -12.87 -3.93 -31.97
CA LYS A 31 -11.71 -4.24 -32.81
C LYS A 31 -11.19 -3.04 -33.61
N TYR A 32 -12.09 -2.25 -34.19
CA TYR A 32 -11.73 -1.21 -35.18
C TYR A 32 -11.79 0.21 -34.63
N ILE A 33 -12.45 0.43 -33.49
CA ILE A 33 -12.50 1.72 -32.81
C ILE A 33 -11.76 1.56 -31.50
N GLN A 34 -10.54 2.07 -31.44
CA GLN A 34 -9.79 2.19 -30.20
C GLN A 34 -10.10 3.55 -29.59
N ILE A 35 -10.69 3.55 -28.39
CA ILE A 35 -10.98 4.75 -27.62
C ILE A 35 -10.14 4.69 -26.35
N TYR A 36 -9.29 5.69 -26.17
CA TYR A 36 -8.49 5.86 -24.97
C TYR A 36 -9.12 6.95 -24.09
N ARG A 37 -9.12 6.74 -22.77
CA ARG A 37 -9.57 7.72 -21.79
C ARG A 37 -8.48 7.92 -20.75
N ALA A 38 -8.00 9.15 -20.62
CA ALA A 38 -7.12 9.55 -19.53
C ALA A 38 -7.98 9.81 -18.29
N TRP A 39 -7.60 9.19 -17.17
CA TRP A 39 -8.25 9.39 -15.87
C TRP A 39 -7.21 9.91 -14.89
N LYS A 40 -7.66 10.71 -13.92
CA LYS A 40 -6.81 11.04 -12.76
C LYS A 40 -6.46 9.76 -12.00
N PRO A 41 -5.20 9.57 -11.56
CA PRO A 41 -4.83 8.47 -10.68
C PRO A 41 -5.73 8.41 -9.44
N SER A 42 -6.13 7.21 -9.07
CA SER A 42 -6.82 6.92 -7.82
C SER A 42 -6.44 5.53 -7.36
N ILE A 43 -6.48 5.28 -6.05
CA ILE A 43 -6.21 3.96 -5.48
C ILE A 43 -7.05 2.86 -6.15
N ARG A 44 -8.31 3.15 -6.45
CA ARG A 44 -9.19 2.23 -7.18
C ARG A 44 -8.61 1.85 -8.54
N LEU A 45 -8.15 2.84 -9.32
CA LEU A 45 -7.58 2.60 -10.64
C LEU A 45 -6.21 1.94 -10.57
N LEU A 46 -5.36 2.31 -9.60
CA LEU A 46 -4.06 1.68 -9.38
C LEU A 46 -4.21 0.20 -9.03
N CYS A 47 -5.07 -0.14 -8.08
CA CYS A 47 -5.40 -1.53 -7.78
C CYS A 47 -5.94 -2.27 -9.02
N GLN A 48 -6.70 -1.58 -9.89
CA GLN A 48 -7.13 -2.16 -11.17
C GLN A 48 -5.98 -2.40 -12.14
N ALA A 49 -5.00 -1.51 -12.20
CA ALA A 49 -3.89 -1.60 -13.13
C ALA A 49 -3.06 -2.86 -12.88
N TYR A 50 -2.95 -3.28 -11.61
CA TYR A 50 -2.26 -4.51 -11.22
C TYR A 50 -3.05 -5.80 -11.46
N THR A 51 -4.24 -5.77 -12.09
CA THR A 51 -4.98 -7.01 -12.43
C THR A 51 -4.21 -7.95 -13.36
N HIS A 52 -3.22 -7.43 -14.09
CA HIS A 52 -2.33 -8.22 -14.96
C HIS A 52 -1.08 -8.74 -14.24
N ASP A 53 -0.68 -8.12 -13.13
CA ASP A 53 0.54 -8.43 -12.36
C ASP A 53 0.21 -8.60 -10.86
N LEU A 54 -0.77 -9.44 -10.53
CA LEU A 54 -1.32 -9.57 -9.17
C LEU A 54 -0.26 -9.91 -8.12
N GLN A 55 0.77 -10.67 -8.49
CA GLN A 55 1.89 -11.03 -7.62
C GLN A 55 2.59 -9.81 -7.02
N LYS A 56 2.67 -8.70 -7.75
CA LYS A 56 3.32 -7.46 -7.28
C LYS A 56 2.58 -6.83 -6.11
N ILE A 57 1.27 -7.03 -6.02
CA ILE A 57 0.42 -6.54 -4.93
C ILE A 57 -0.08 -7.66 -4.02
N MET A 58 0.67 -8.77 -3.95
CA MET A 58 0.33 -9.93 -3.15
C MET A 58 -1.08 -10.50 -3.40
N TYR A 59 -1.60 -10.40 -4.62
CA TYR A 59 -2.97 -10.79 -4.98
C TYR A 59 -4.07 -10.05 -4.18
N LEU A 60 -3.75 -8.87 -3.65
CA LEU A 60 -4.71 -8.03 -2.93
C LEU A 60 -5.82 -7.56 -3.88
N ARG A 61 -7.05 -8.02 -3.65
CA ARG A 61 -8.22 -7.57 -4.41
C ARG A 61 -8.69 -6.20 -3.94
N ARG A 62 -9.45 -5.51 -4.79
CA ARG A 62 -9.97 -4.17 -4.50
C ARG A 62 -10.88 -4.12 -3.29
N ASP A 63 -11.78 -5.08 -3.18
CA ASP A 63 -12.73 -5.22 -2.08
C ASP A 63 -12.00 -5.59 -0.78
N THR A 64 -11.00 -6.48 -0.84
CA THR A 64 -10.13 -6.78 0.31
C THR A 64 -9.32 -5.55 0.75
N LEU A 65 -8.81 -4.74 -0.18
CA LEU A 65 -8.16 -3.46 0.14
C LEU A 65 -9.14 -2.49 0.81
N ALA A 66 -10.37 -2.40 0.33
CA ALA A 66 -11.40 -1.54 0.94
C ALA A 66 -11.76 -2.00 2.36
N MET A 67 -11.89 -3.32 2.56
CA MET A 67 -12.11 -3.93 3.88
C MET A 67 -10.94 -3.65 4.81
N LEU A 68 -9.71 -3.87 4.35
CA LEU A 68 -8.48 -3.60 5.10
C LEU A 68 -8.43 -2.15 5.61
N LEU A 69 -8.68 -1.19 4.72
CA LEU A 69 -8.61 0.23 5.09
C LEU A 69 -9.77 0.66 6.01
N SER A 70 -10.90 -0.05 5.97
CA SER A 70 -12.05 0.23 6.83
C SER A 70 -11.85 -0.37 8.23
N LEU A 71 -11.37 -1.60 8.32
CA LEU A 71 -11.09 -2.28 9.59
C LEU A 71 -9.89 -1.69 10.34
N SER A 72 -8.91 -1.16 9.62
CA SER A 72 -7.77 -0.44 10.21
C SER A 72 -8.15 0.97 10.68
N ASN A 73 -9.37 1.45 10.38
CA ASN A 73 -9.83 2.78 10.73
C ASN A 73 -8.85 3.90 10.32
N VAL A 74 -8.21 3.76 9.15
CA VAL A 74 -7.28 4.76 8.63
C VAL A 74 -8.05 6.02 8.23
N ASN A 75 -7.80 7.10 8.96
CA ASN A 75 -8.46 8.40 8.81
C ASN A 75 -7.49 9.57 9.12
N HIS A 76 -7.94 10.80 8.89
CA HIS A 76 -7.22 12.01 9.31
C HIS A 76 -6.95 12.00 10.83
N GLY A 77 -5.74 12.33 11.27
CA GLY A 77 -5.36 12.26 12.69
C GLY A 77 -4.71 10.93 13.10
N SER A 78 -4.70 9.93 12.21
CA SER A 78 -4.22 8.60 12.55
C SER A 78 -2.69 8.52 12.66
N ASN A 79 -2.20 7.79 13.67
CA ASN A 79 -0.81 7.39 13.85
C ASN A 79 -0.69 5.92 13.45
N ILE A 80 -0.20 5.67 12.23
CA ILE A 80 -0.33 4.38 11.56
C ILE A 80 1.05 3.79 11.32
N ALA A 81 1.23 2.51 11.65
CA ALA A 81 2.35 1.72 11.15
C ALA A 81 1.88 0.82 10.00
N ILE A 82 2.63 0.82 8.89
CA ILE A 82 2.33 0.04 7.69
C ILE A 82 3.56 -0.80 7.36
N VAL A 83 3.41 -2.11 7.31
CA VAL A 83 4.40 -3.04 6.76
C VAL A 83 3.78 -3.66 5.52
N GLU A 84 4.24 -3.25 4.33
CA GLU A 84 3.68 -3.76 3.08
C GLU A 84 4.71 -4.30 2.09
N SER A 85 4.26 -5.20 1.22
CA SER A 85 4.98 -5.61 0.00
C SER A 85 4.10 -5.45 -1.25
N CYS A 86 3.22 -4.44 -1.25
CA CYS A 86 2.22 -4.20 -2.30
C CYS A 86 2.55 -2.99 -3.20
N GLN A 87 3.83 -2.74 -3.50
CA GLN A 87 4.29 -1.63 -4.38
C GLN A 87 3.88 -0.23 -3.90
N GLY A 88 3.71 -0.02 -2.60
CA GLY A 88 3.24 1.25 -2.07
C GLY A 88 1.72 1.42 -2.15
N LEU A 89 0.94 0.40 -2.52
CA LEU A 89 -0.51 0.52 -2.74
C LEU A 89 -1.24 0.86 -1.44
N ILE A 90 -0.86 0.21 -0.34
CA ILE A 90 -1.47 0.44 0.96
C ILE A 90 -0.96 1.76 1.55
N LEU A 91 0.33 2.07 1.41
CA LEU A 91 0.90 3.35 1.78
C LEU A 91 0.21 4.50 1.05
N ALA A 92 0.08 4.42 -0.28
CA ALA A 92 -0.62 5.42 -1.07
C ALA A 92 -2.09 5.55 -0.64
N SER A 93 -2.73 4.43 -0.27
CA SER A 93 -4.09 4.45 0.24
C SER A 93 -4.21 5.18 1.57
N ALA A 94 -3.25 4.96 2.47
CA ALA A 94 -3.18 5.65 3.75
C ALA A 94 -2.89 7.13 3.56
N ILE A 95 -1.91 7.50 2.74
CA ILE A 95 -1.60 8.90 2.41
C ILE A 95 -2.84 9.58 1.83
N GLN A 96 -3.54 8.96 0.88
CA GLN A 96 -4.76 9.55 0.30
C GLN A 96 -5.88 9.77 1.33
N ARG A 97 -6.01 8.90 2.34
CA ARG A 97 -7.02 9.02 3.40
C ARG A 97 -6.63 10.00 4.49
N CYS A 98 -5.35 10.14 4.77
CA CYS A 98 -4.81 11.03 5.80
C CYS A 98 -4.34 12.39 5.26
N ALA A 99 -4.41 12.60 3.93
CA ALA A 99 -3.84 13.77 3.26
C ALA A 99 -4.28 15.09 3.89
N GLY A 100 -3.32 16.01 4.09
CA GLY A 100 -3.56 17.35 4.61
C GLY A 100 -3.94 17.39 6.10
N GLY A 101 -3.49 16.42 6.89
CA GLY A 101 -3.90 16.29 8.28
C GLY A 101 -2.81 16.10 9.33
N ASP A 102 -3.25 16.31 10.57
CA ASP A 102 -2.52 15.89 11.76
C ASP A 102 -2.41 14.35 11.76
N GLY A 103 -1.37 13.80 12.38
CA GLY A 103 -1.10 12.36 12.42
C GLY A 103 0.17 11.95 11.69
N LEU A 104 0.61 10.71 11.91
CA LEU A 104 1.91 10.21 11.48
C LEU A 104 1.75 8.88 10.74
N ILE A 105 2.38 8.74 9.57
CA ILE A 105 2.40 7.49 8.81
C ILE A 105 3.82 6.93 8.82
N PHE A 106 4.00 5.78 9.47
CA PHE A 106 5.26 5.06 9.53
C PHE A 106 5.22 3.90 8.52
N ASN A 107 5.92 4.06 7.40
CA ASN A 107 6.17 3.00 6.43
C ASN A 107 7.37 2.16 6.92
N LEU A 108 7.08 1.01 7.49
CA LEU A 108 8.07 0.11 8.07
C LEU A 108 8.55 -0.88 7.01
N THR A 109 9.80 -0.73 6.57
CA THR A 109 10.37 -1.56 5.50
C THR A 109 11.07 -2.79 6.07
N PRO A 110 10.68 -4.01 5.68
CA PRO A 110 11.37 -5.22 6.10
C PRO A 110 12.71 -5.43 5.38
N ALA A 111 13.64 -6.12 6.05
CA ALA A 111 14.87 -6.70 5.48
C ALA A 111 15.83 -5.71 4.78
N GLY A 112 16.06 -4.54 5.37
CA GLY A 112 17.04 -3.58 4.82
C GLY A 112 16.66 -3.00 3.46
N GLU A 113 15.38 -3.09 3.05
CA GLU A 113 14.84 -2.36 1.89
C GLU A 113 14.80 -0.85 2.23
N HIS A 114 15.98 -0.23 2.28
CA HIS A 114 16.17 1.15 2.75
C HIS A 114 15.66 2.19 1.76
N ASN A 115 15.40 1.78 0.52
CA ASN A 115 14.87 2.58 -0.58
C ASN A 115 13.65 1.87 -1.17
N SER A 116 12.64 1.55 -0.36
CA SER A 116 11.39 0.97 -0.87
C SER A 116 10.81 1.91 -1.92
N THR A 117 11.03 1.58 -3.19
CA THR A 117 10.35 2.29 -4.28
C THR A 117 8.88 2.02 -4.06
N SER A 118 8.09 3.08 -4.00
CA SER A 118 6.65 2.99 -3.81
C SER A 118 5.96 3.49 -5.06
N PRO A 119 5.97 2.72 -6.18
CA PRO A 119 5.44 3.17 -7.47
C PRO A 119 4.02 3.71 -7.36
N CYS A 120 3.18 3.13 -6.50
CA CYS A 120 1.83 3.63 -6.29
C CYS A 120 1.80 5.05 -5.71
N CYS A 121 2.75 5.42 -4.85
CA CYS A 121 2.87 6.79 -4.35
C CYS A 121 3.32 7.73 -5.47
N ASP A 122 4.28 7.30 -6.30
CA ASP A 122 4.77 8.07 -7.45
C ASP A 122 3.64 8.30 -8.48
N PHE A 123 2.83 7.28 -8.77
CA PHE A 123 1.70 7.39 -9.69
C PHE A 123 0.58 8.29 -9.16
N MET A 124 0.43 8.40 -7.84
CA MET A 124 -0.56 9.29 -7.22
C MET A 124 -0.12 10.76 -7.24
N ASP A 125 1.18 11.02 -7.42
CA ASP A 125 1.76 12.37 -7.49
C ASP A 125 1.33 13.24 -6.30
N PHE A 126 1.53 12.72 -5.08
CA PHE A 126 1.15 13.41 -3.85
C PHE A 126 1.99 14.68 -3.64
N SER A 127 1.37 15.73 -3.09
CA SER A 127 2.09 16.95 -2.72
C SER A 127 3.11 16.69 -1.60
N SER A 128 4.11 17.57 -1.49
CA SER A 128 5.06 17.56 -0.38
C SER A 128 4.37 17.71 0.98
N GLU A 129 3.28 18.46 1.04
CA GLU A 129 2.43 18.59 2.22
C GLU A 129 1.76 17.26 2.61
N SER A 130 1.18 16.54 1.64
CA SER A 130 0.54 15.23 1.89
C SER A 130 1.52 14.17 2.38
N THR A 131 2.79 14.31 2.03
CA THR A 131 3.86 13.37 2.38
C THR A 131 4.76 13.87 3.52
N ALA A 132 4.48 15.06 4.08
CA ALA A 132 5.28 15.66 5.14
C ALA A 132 5.40 14.76 6.37
N ASN A 133 4.28 14.14 6.76
CA ASN A 133 4.16 13.29 7.94
C ASN A 133 4.39 11.79 7.65
N VAL A 134 4.97 11.47 6.49
CA VAL A 134 5.32 10.09 6.11
C VAL A 134 6.80 9.85 6.40
N TYR A 135 7.07 8.81 7.18
CA TYR A 135 8.40 8.39 7.61
C TYR A 135 8.65 6.94 7.21
N THR A 136 9.75 6.70 6.50
CA THR A 136 10.15 5.35 6.09
C THR A 136 11.28 4.85 6.98
N ILE A 137 11.01 3.79 7.74
CA ILE A 137 11.90 3.26 8.79
C ILE A 137 12.11 1.76 8.55
N PRO A 138 13.35 1.26 8.55
CA PRO A 138 13.59 -0.18 8.51
C PRO A 138 13.05 -0.82 9.79
N ILE A 139 12.29 -1.91 9.68
CA ILE A 139 11.62 -2.53 10.82
C ILE A 139 12.63 -3.01 11.88
N GLU A 140 13.83 -3.41 11.45
CA GLU A 140 14.94 -3.84 12.31
C GLU A 140 15.46 -2.74 13.24
N ASN A 141 15.17 -1.47 12.95
CA ASN A 141 15.58 -0.35 13.80
C ASN A 141 14.57 -0.08 14.93
N ILE A 142 13.36 -0.64 14.83
CA ILE A 142 12.33 -0.46 15.87
C ILE A 142 12.73 -1.24 17.11
N GLY A 143 12.93 -0.52 18.22
CA GLY A 143 13.34 -1.10 19.51
C GLY A 143 14.85 -1.29 19.68
N ASP A 144 15.67 -0.96 18.66
CA ASP A 144 17.12 -0.98 18.80
C ASP A 144 17.66 0.37 19.31
N THR A 145 18.10 0.37 20.57
CA THR A 145 18.71 1.55 21.21
C THR A 145 19.94 2.07 20.47
N ASN A 146 20.66 1.21 19.74
CA ASN A 146 21.84 1.58 18.98
C ASN A 146 21.52 2.09 17.58
N ALA A 147 20.28 1.94 17.08
CA ALA A 147 19.90 2.40 15.74
C ALA A 147 20.05 3.93 15.63
N VAL A 148 19.68 4.64 16.69
CA VAL A 148 19.83 6.10 16.85
C VAL A 148 21.31 6.49 16.77
N GLU A 149 22.20 5.74 17.43
CA GLU A 149 23.65 6.00 17.43
C GLU A 149 24.32 5.69 16.08
N ARG A 150 23.93 4.58 15.43
CA ARG A 150 24.39 4.20 14.07
C ARG A 150 24.02 5.26 13.03
N VAL A 151 22.91 5.96 13.23
CA VAL A 151 22.48 7.10 12.40
C VAL A 151 23.21 8.41 12.74
N ASN A 152 23.91 8.51 13.86
CA ASN A 152 24.74 9.67 14.20
C ASN A 152 26.23 9.51 13.83
N GLN A 153 26.75 8.28 13.75
CA GLN A 153 28.21 8.03 13.65
C GLN A 153 28.90 8.25 12.27
N VAL A 154 28.21 8.70 11.22
CA VAL A 154 28.92 8.96 9.94
C VAL A 154 29.45 10.38 9.98
N LYS A 155 30.76 10.49 10.22
CA LYS A 155 31.48 11.75 10.10
C LYS A 155 31.39 12.24 8.64
N PRO A 156 31.18 13.55 8.41
CA PRO A 156 31.27 14.09 7.06
C PRO A 156 32.66 13.78 6.49
N LYS A 157 32.71 13.13 5.31
CA LYS A 157 33.94 13.06 4.52
C LYS A 157 34.33 14.50 4.17
N GLN A 158 35.63 14.82 4.24
CA GLN A 158 36.17 16.16 3.97
C GLN A 158 36.08 16.60 2.49
N GLU A 159 35.23 15.98 1.69
CA GLU A 159 35.00 16.32 0.28
C GLU A 159 33.86 17.35 0.15
N GLU A 160 33.97 18.24 -0.84
CA GLU A 160 32.89 19.13 -1.26
C GLU A 160 31.55 18.37 -1.40
N PRO A 161 30.46 18.84 -0.77
CA PRO A 161 29.20 18.11 -0.76
C PRO A 161 28.57 18.08 -2.15
N THR A 162 28.47 16.90 -2.74
CA THR A 162 27.69 16.66 -3.96
C THR A 162 26.19 16.67 -3.67
N GLU A 163 25.35 16.99 -4.66
CA GLU A 163 23.89 16.96 -4.52
C GLU A 163 23.38 15.61 -4.00
N LYS A 164 24.00 14.51 -4.45
CA LYS A 164 23.69 13.15 -3.98
C LYS A 164 24.03 12.94 -2.50
N SER A 165 25.14 13.51 -2.01
CA SER A 165 25.51 13.37 -0.59
C SER A 165 24.56 14.16 0.31
N LEU A 166 24.15 15.36 -0.12
CA LEU A 166 23.14 16.17 0.57
C LEU A 166 21.78 15.45 0.64
N GLN A 167 21.32 14.87 -0.47
CA GLN A 167 20.08 14.07 -0.47
C GLN A 167 20.18 12.84 0.44
N ALA A 168 21.32 12.16 0.46
CA ALA A 168 21.54 11.02 1.35
C ALA A 168 21.53 11.44 2.83
N LEU A 169 22.14 12.57 3.17
CA LEU A 169 22.12 13.15 4.52
C LEU A 169 20.69 13.53 4.94
N ALA A 170 19.93 14.19 4.07
CA ALA A 170 18.54 14.56 4.34
C ALA A 170 17.65 13.31 4.56
N ARG A 171 17.81 12.26 3.75
CA ARG A 171 17.11 10.98 3.95
C ARG A 171 17.47 10.32 5.28
N ARG A 172 18.75 10.40 5.67
CA ARG A 172 19.25 9.85 6.93
C ARG A 172 18.69 10.60 8.13
N GLN A 173 18.69 11.93 8.08
CA GLN A 173 18.07 12.75 9.12
C GLN A 173 16.58 12.46 9.23
N ARG A 174 15.86 12.40 8.10
CA ARG A 174 14.43 12.08 8.10
C ARG A 174 14.13 10.71 8.69
N ARG A 175 14.99 9.72 8.46
CA ARG A 175 14.89 8.38 9.09
C ARG A 175 15.12 8.46 10.60
N PHE A 176 16.09 9.25 11.05
CA PHE A 176 16.36 9.49 12.47
C PHE A 176 15.15 10.11 13.16
N ASP A 177 14.62 11.20 12.59
CA ASP A 177 13.47 11.91 13.13
C ASP A 177 12.25 10.97 13.21
N GLY A 178 12.03 10.19 12.15
CA GLY A 178 10.97 9.19 12.10
C GLY A 178 11.08 8.14 13.20
N LEU A 179 12.29 7.64 13.49
CA LEU A 179 12.51 6.67 14.57
C LEU A 179 12.19 7.28 15.94
N GLN A 180 12.66 8.50 16.21
CA GLN A 180 12.35 9.20 17.46
C GLN A 180 10.85 9.49 17.62
N LEU A 181 10.18 9.85 16.52
CA LEU A 181 8.74 10.05 16.50
C LEU A 181 8.00 8.75 16.76
N PHE A 182 8.41 7.64 16.14
CA PHE A 182 7.80 6.33 16.34
C PHE A 182 7.84 5.91 17.81
N GLU A 183 8.99 6.04 18.48
CA GLU A 183 9.14 5.64 19.89
C GLU A 183 8.29 6.47 20.86
N LYS A 184 8.08 7.75 20.54
CA LYS A 184 7.27 8.67 21.37
C LYS A 184 5.77 8.57 21.09
N THR A 185 5.40 8.00 19.95
CA THR A 185 4.03 7.99 19.45
C THR A 185 3.36 6.66 19.78
N LYS A 186 2.12 6.71 20.31
CA LYS A 186 1.27 5.52 20.39
C LYS A 186 0.50 5.37 19.08
N LEU A 187 0.61 4.18 18.47
CA LEU A 187 -0.05 3.88 17.20
C LEU A 187 -1.53 3.61 17.44
N ASN A 188 -2.42 4.15 16.59
CA ASN A 188 -3.85 3.84 16.63
C ASN A 188 -4.30 2.89 15.51
N SER A 189 -3.40 2.59 14.57
CA SER A 189 -3.61 1.59 13.52
C SER A 189 -2.32 0.88 13.14
N LEU A 190 -2.38 -0.43 12.95
CA LEU A 190 -1.31 -1.25 12.38
C LEU A 190 -1.83 -2.03 11.17
N ILE A 191 -1.15 -1.92 10.03
CA ILE A 191 -1.46 -2.70 8.82
C ILE A 191 -0.24 -3.55 8.46
N ILE A 192 -0.45 -4.86 8.34
CA ILE A 192 0.55 -5.82 7.89
C ILE A 192 0.02 -6.49 6.62
N ALA A 193 0.72 -6.32 5.50
CA ALA A 193 0.40 -6.93 4.22
C ALA A 193 1.71 -7.20 3.46
N SER A 194 2.45 -8.18 3.96
CA SER A 194 3.86 -8.36 3.64
C SER A 194 4.15 -9.75 3.07
N LYS A 195 5.11 -9.85 2.14
CA LYS A 195 5.59 -11.14 1.62
C LYS A 195 6.40 -11.92 2.66
N TYR A 196 6.78 -11.26 3.75
CA TYR A 196 7.52 -11.83 4.88
C TYR A 196 6.57 -12.43 5.92
N ASP A 197 7.13 -13.16 6.89
CA ASP A 197 6.33 -13.80 7.93
C ASP A 197 5.53 -12.78 8.76
N SER A 198 4.20 -12.88 8.66
CA SER A 198 3.28 -11.95 9.33
C SER A 198 3.27 -12.14 10.84
N LEU A 199 3.54 -13.36 11.33
CA LEU A 199 3.55 -13.64 12.77
C LEU A 199 4.71 -12.91 13.44
N SER A 200 5.93 -13.03 12.91
CA SER A 200 7.11 -12.33 13.44
C SER A 200 6.94 -10.81 13.41
N ILE A 201 6.37 -10.27 12.33
CA ILE A 201 6.09 -8.83 12.23
C ILE A 201 5.06 -8.39 13.28
N LEU A 202 3.98 -9.16 13.44
CA LEU A 202 2.93 -8.87 14.40
C LEU A 202 3.47 -8.93 15.84
N GLN A 203 4.25 -9.95 16.17
CA GLN A 203 4.91 -10.10 17.48
C GLN A 203 5.78 -8.89 17.82
N HIS A 204 6.50 -8.35 16.84
CA HIS A 204 7.38 -7.20 17.04
C HIS A 204 6.62 -5.89 17.20
N LEU A 205 5.45 -5.74 16.57
CA LEU A 205 4.78 -4.44 16.44
C LEU A 205 3.52 -4.27 17.30
N VAL A 206 2.89 -5.36 17.76
CA VAL A 206 1.59 -5.29 18.45
C VAL A 206 1.64 -4.44 19.72
N ASP A 207 2.75 -4.46 20.45
CA ASP A 207 2.92 -3.72 21.72
C ASP A 207 3.11 -2.21 21.54
N TYR A 208 3.31 -1.73 20.31
CA TYR A 208 3.37 -0.31 19.99
C TYR A 208 1.99 0.32 19.78
N LEU A 209 0.94 -0.50 19.69
CA LEU A 209 -0.44 -0.02 19.61
C LEU A 209 -0.90 0.60 20.93
N ALA A 210 -1.65 1.69 20.84
CA ALA A 210 -2.37 2.27 21.97
C ALA A 210 -3.53 1.34 22.38
N ILE A 211 -4.05 1.53 23.58
CA ILE A 211 -5.30 0.89 24.00
C ILE A 211 -6.42 1.33 23.05
N SER A 212 -7.35 0.43 22.72
CA SER A 212 -8.48 0.68 21.81
C SER A 212 -8.08 1.03 20.37
N SER A 213 -6.94 0.52 19.92
CA SER A 213 -6.44 0.69 18.54
C SER A 213 -6.85 -0.46 17.63
N HIS A 214 -6.66 -0.26 16.33
CA HIS A 214 -7.02 -1.22 15.30
C HIS A 214 -5.76 -1.88 14.73
N PHE A 215 -5.87 -3.13 14.32
CA PHE A 215 -4.85 -3.78 13.51
C PHE A 215 -5.49 -4.65 12.44
N VAL A 216 -4.84 -4.77 11.29
CA VAL A 216 -5.27 -5.65 10.20
C VAL A 216 -4.05 -6.37 9.64
N VAL A 217 -4.15 -7.70 9.57
CA VAL A 217 -3.13 -8.56 8.94
C VAL A 217 -3.74 -9.18 7.69
N TYR A 218 -3.12 -8.92 6.55
CA TYR A 218 -3.44 -9.53 5.28
C TYR A 218 -2.42 -10.61 4.93
N SER A 219 -2.93 -11.77 4.53
CA SER A 219 -2.14 -12.85 3.94
C SER A 219 -2.94 -13.52 2.83
N GLN A 220 -2.23 -14.06 1.84
CA GLN A 220 -2.82 -14.93 0.80
C GLN A 220 -3.20 -16.30 1.35
N SER A 221 -2.66 -16.68 2.51
CA SER A 221 -2.87 -17.97 3.16
C SER A 221 -3.57 -17.80 4.50
N ILE A 222 -4.68 -18.52 4.67
CA ILE A 222 -5.40 -18.58 5.95
C ILE A 222 -4.53 -19.18 7.07
N GLN A 223 -3.61 -20.10 6.75
CA GLN A 223 -2.77 -20.76 7.76
C GLN A 223 -1.91 -19.76 8.54
N THR A 224 -1.29 -18.81 7.84
CA THR A 224 -0.50 -17.72 8.45
C THR A 224 -1.36 -16.85 9.37
N LEU A 225 -2.62 -16.61 9.00
CA LEU A 225 -3.56 -15.84 9.81
C LEU A 225 -4.00 -16.62 11.06
N LEU A 226 -4.16 -17.95 10.95
CA LEU A 226 -4.47 -18.80 12.10
C LEU A 226 -3.34 -18.83 13.13
N GLU A 227 -2.09 -18.80 12.68
CA GLU A 227 -0.92 -18.69 13.56
C GLU A 227 -0.90 -17.33 14.29
N CYS A 228 -1.12 -16.23 13.55
CA CYS A 228 -1.28 -14.90 14.15
C CYS A 228 -2.43 -14.86 15.16
N TYR A 229 -3.57 -15.47 14.83
CA TYR A 229 -4.74 -15.56 15.70
C TYR A 229 -4.45 -16.33 17.00
N GLN A 230 -3.78 -17.47 16.90
CA GLN A 230 -3.37 -18.26 18.07
C GLN A 230 -2.39 -17.50 18.95
N PHE A 231 -1.43 -16.78 18.35
CA PHE A 231 -0.53 -15.90 19.07
C PHE A 231 -1.30 -14.81 19.82
N LEU A 232 -2.18 -14.06 19.15
CA LEU A 232 -2.96 -12.98 19.78
C LEU A 232 -3.83 -13.48 20.94
N LYS A 233 -4.43 -14.68 20.81
CA LYS A 233 -5.16 -15.31 21.91
C LYS A 233 -4.30 -15.63 23.13
N LYS A 234 -3.05 -16.04 22.92
CA LYS A 234 -2.10 -16.35 24.01
C LYS A 234 -1.48 -15.10 24.61
N HIS A 235 -1.15 -14.13 23.76
CA HIS A 235 -0.53 -12.86 24.14
C HIS A 235 -1.44 -12.03 25.04
N GLY A 236 -2.75 -12.04 24.76
CA GLY A 236 -3.71 -11.17 25.44
C GLY A 236 -3.63 -9.72 24.96
N GLY A 237 -4.44 -8.84 25.55
CA GLY A 237 -4.48 -7.42 25.20
C GLY A 237 -5.25 -7.07 23.91
N THR A 238 -5.81 -8.08 23.21
CA THR A 238 -6.64 -7.89 22.02
C THR A 238 -8.05 -8.44 22.22
N ILE A 239 -9.02 -7.80 21.58
CA ILE A 239 -10.43 -8.18 21.60
C ILE A 239 -10.95 -8.20 20.17
N HIS A 240 -12.05 -8.91 19.93
CA HIS A 240 -12.71 -8.97 18.62
C HIS A 240 -11.74 -9.35 17.47
N VAL A 241 -10.85 -10.31 17.74
CA VAL A 241 -9.95 -10.85 16.72
C VAL A 241 -10.75 -11.79 15.83
N GLU A 242 -10.84 -11.48 14.55
CA GLU A 242 -11.59 -12.24 13.56
C GLU A 242 -10.73 -12.51 12.32
N VAL A 243 -10.97 -13.66 11.70
CA VAL A 243 -10.42 -14.00 10.37
C VAL A 243 -11.58 -13.94 9.39
N ALA A 244 -11.48 -13.06 8.41
CA ALA A 244 -12.56 -12.78 7.46
C ALA A 244 -12.05 -12.81 6.01
N ASP A 245 -12.96 -13.07 5.10
CA ASP A 245 -12.76 -12.97 3.66
C ASP A 245 -13.94 -12.22 3.03
N SER A 246 -13.70 -11.54 1.90
CA SER A 246 -14.66 -10.63 1.25
C SER A 246 -15.38 -11.24 0.04
N TRP A 247 -15.60 -12.56 0.03
CA TRP A 247 -16.34 -13.27 -1.03
C TRP A 247 -17.81 -13.45 -0.71
#